data_AF-A0A945I299-F1
#
_entry.id   AF-A0A945I299-F1
#
_cell.length_a   1.000
_cell.length_b   1.000
_cell.length_c   1.000
_cell.angle_alpha   90.00
_cell.angle_beta   90.00
_cell.angle_gamma   90.00
#
_symmetry.space_group_name_H-M   'P 1'
#
loop_
_entity.id
_entity.type
_entity.pdbx_description
1 polymer ?
#
loop_
_entity_poly.entity_id
_entity_poly.type
_entity_poly.pdbx_seq_one_letter_code
_entity_poly.pdbx_strand_id
1 'polypeptide(L)'
;MLKTNIKKLAQIVDLSEQELIELDAKIEAAIIAEIDIFQNRAERETILIRFLNPADLALYEPTYFEQFKTPTVHSFFIERAQQAIERIGGEVTIAYMESAYYETWLGVNDFDDSPNLRIAWARQQLRGLSN
;
A
#
# COMPACT_ATOMS: atom_id res chain seq x y z
N MET A 1 12.47 14.15 -11.09
CA MET A 1 12.96 12.80 -10.69
C MET A 1 11.91 11.69 -10.81
N LEU A 2 10.61 11.97 -11.04
CA LEU A 2 9.55 10.95 -11.19
C LEU A 2 9.72 10.00 -12.40
N LYS A 3 10.28 10.48 -13.52
CA LYS A 3 10.45 9.70 -14.77
C LYS A 3 11.39 8.48 -14.65
N THR A 4 12.29 8.46 -13.66
CA THR A 4 13.30 7.40 -13.52
C THR A 4 12.69 6.10 -13.00
N ASN A 5 11.57 6.20 -12.31
CA ASN A 5 11.00 5.11 -11.52
C ASN A 5 9.96 4.30 -12.33
N ILE A 6 9.21 4.96 -13.23
CA ILE A 6 8.33 4.31 -14.23
C ILE A 6 9.14 3.50 -15.25
N LYS A 7 10.32 3.97 -15.66
CA LYS A 7 11.18 3.21 -16.58
C LYS A 7 11.66 1.89 -16.00
N LYS A 8 11.84 1.80 -14.67
CA LYS A 8 12.12 0.53 -13.98
C LYS A 8 10.90 -0.38 -13.97
N LEU A 9 9.70 0.15 -13.75
CA LEU A 9 8.45 -0.61 -13.87
C LEU A 9 8.25 -1.13 -15.30
N ALA A 10 8.47 -0.30 -16.32
CA ALA A 10 8.35 -0.66 -17.74
C ALA A 10 9.20 -1.88 -18.14
N GLN A 11 10.38 -2.02 -17.53
CA GLN A 11 11.25 -3.18 -17.77
C GLN A 11 10.77 -4.47 -17.08
N ILE A 12 9.85 -4.36 -16.11
CA ILE A 12 9.37 -5.47 -15.29
C ILE A 12 8.00 -5.98 -15.75
N VAL A 13 7.13 -5.10 -16.28
CA VAL A 13 5.72 -5.45 -16.59
C VAL A 13 5.37 -5.60 -18.07
N ASP A 14 6.34 -5.51 -18.99
CA ASP A 14 6.14 -5.70 -20.45
C ASP A 14 4.93 -4.94 -21.02
N LEU A 15 4.83 -3.65 -20.67
CA LEU A 15 3.74 -2.76 -21.08
C LEU A 15 4.17 -1.86 -22.23
N SER A 16 3.24 -1.53 -23.12
CA SER A 16 3.41 -0.47 -24.11
C SER A 16 3.53 0.92 -23.45
N GLU A 17 4.03 1.89 -24.20
CA GLU A 17 4.14 3.28 -23.71
C GLU A 17 2.78 3.87 -23.29
N GLN A 18 1.72 3.54 -24.03
CA GLN A 18 0.35 3.97 -23.71
C GLN A 18 -0.14 3.34 -22.39
N GLU A 19 0.06 2.04 -22.20
CA GLU A 19 -0.32 1.34 -20.97
C GLU A 19 0.46 1.84 -19.76
N LEU A 20 1.73 2.25 -19.95
CA LEU A 20 2.54 2.86 -18.90
C LEU A 20 2.01 4.24 -18.48
N ILE A 21 1.56 5.06 -19.44
CA ILE A 21 0.95 6.37 -19.15
C ILE A 21 -0.36 6.18 -18.37
N GLU A 22 -1.20 5.24 -18.79
CA GLU A 22 -2.45 4.93 -18.11
C GLU A 22 -2.22 4.38 -16.70
N LEU A 23 -1.21 3.53 -16.54
CA LEU A 23 -0.83 3.01 -15.23
C LEU A 23 -0.30 4.13 -14.33
N ASP A 24 0.53 5.03 -14.85
CA ASP A 24 1.04 6.17 -14.08
C ASP A 24 -0.09 7.08 -13.59
N ALA A 25 -1.07 7.37 -14.45
CA ALA A 25 -2.23 8.16 -14.08
C ALA A 25 -3.07 7.48 -12.97
N LYS A 26 -3.24 6.16 -13.02
CA LYS A 26 -3.91 5.39 -11.96
C LYS A 26 -3.14 5.46 -10.64
N ILE A 27 -1.82 5.31 -10.69
CA ILE A 27 -0.95 5.42 -9.51
C ILE A 27 -1.01 6.84 -8.93
N GLU A 28 -0.99 7.88 -9.76
CA GLU A 28 -1.11 9.26 -9.32
C GLU A 28 -2.45 9.53 -8.65
N ALA A 29 -3.56 9.06 -9.23
CA ALA A 29 -4.88 9.18 -8.62
C ALA A 29 -4.95 8.48 -7.26
N ALA A 30 -4.39 7.28 -7.14
CA ALA A 30 -4.33 6.55 -5.88
C ALA A 30 -3.47 7.26 -4.82
N ILE A 31 -2.33 7.86 -5.21
CA ILE A 31 -1.50 8.66 -4.30
C ILE A 31 -2.28 9.87 -3.77
N ILE A 32 -3.02 10.56 -4.63
CA ILE A 32 -3.85 11.71 -4.22
C ILE A 32 -4.88 11.26 -3.19
N ALA A 33 -5.57 10.14 -3.44
CA ALA A 33 -6.54 9.60 -2.49
C ALA A 33 -5.91 9.27 -1.12
N GLU A 34 -4.72 8.67 -1.09
CA GLU A 34 -3.99 8.41 0.17
C GLU A 34 -3.58 9.69 0.90
N ILE A 35 -3.15 10.73 0.16
CA ILE A 35 -2.85 12.04 0.73
C ILE A 35 -4.10 12.66 1.35
N ASP A 36 -5.23 12.62 0.65
CA ASP A 36 -6.49 13.16 1.14
C ASP A 36 -6.95 12.41 2.41
N ILE A 37 -6.82 11.08 2.42
CA ILE A 37 -7.08 10.26 3.60
C ILE A 37 -6.17 10.67 4.75
N PHE A 38 -4.87 10.84 4.50
CA PHE A 38 -3.90 11.26 5.51
C PHE A 38 -4.21 12.65 6.06
N GLN A 39 -4.48 13.63 5.21
CA GLN A 39 -4.77 15.01 5.61
C GLN A 39 -6.04 15.13 6.47
N ASN A 40 -7.01 14.24 6.27
CA ASN A 40 -8.23 14.18 7.06
C ASN A 40 -8.07 13.49 8.43
N ARG A 41 -6.91 12.88 8.71
CA ARG A 41 -6.63 12.26 10.01
C ARG A 41 -6.06 13.28 10.99
N ALA A 42 -6.34 13.09 12.28
CA ALA A 42 -5.74 13.88 13.35
C ALA A 42 -4.29 13.46 13.67
N GLU A 43 -3.92 12.21 13.35
CA GLU A 43 -2.60 11.64 13.59
C GLU A 43 -1.64 12.00 12.45
N ARG A 44 -0.39 12.32 12.79
CA ARG A 44 0.70 12.58 11.82
C ARG A 44 1.47 11.33 11.42
N GLU A 45 1.27 10.25 12.15
CA GLU A 45 1.81 8.93 11.82
C GLU A 45 0.78 8.14 11.00
N THR A 46 1.23 7.48 9.94
CA THR A 46 0.41 6.58 9.14
C THR A 46 1.13 5.29 8.84
N ILE A 47 0.37 4.20 8.73
CA ILE A 47 0.89 2.89 8.31
C ILE A 47 0.36 2.62 6.91
N LEU A 48 1.25 2.27 5.99
CA LEU A 48 0.90 1.77 4.66
C LEU A 48 1.17 0.27 4.62
N ILE A 49 0.17 -0.51 4.22
CA ILE A 49 0.30 -1.98 4.15
C ILE A 49 0.78 -2.36 2.76
N ARG A 50 1.86 -3.14 2.71
CA ARG A 50 2.46 -3.65 1.46
C ARG A 50 2.20 -5.14 1.34
N PHE A 51 1.58 -5.53 0.24
CA PHE A 51 1.35 -6.94 -0.11
C PHE A 51 2.53 -7.49 -0.92
N LEU A 52 2.91 -8.74 -0.64
CA LEU A 52 4.03 -9.43 -1.29
C LEU A 52 3.61 -10.39 -2.40
N ASN A 53 2.37 -10.88 -2.37
CA ASN A 53 1.85 -11.80 -3.36
C ASN A 53 0.49 -11.33 -3.94
N PRO A 54 0.14 -11.76 -5.17
CA PRO A 54 -1.08 -11.30 -5.83
C PRO A 54 -2.36 -11.74 -5.13
N ALA A 55 -2.34 -12.91 -4.47
CA ALA A 55 -3.52 -13.47 -3.82
C ALA A 55 -3.97 -12.60 -2.64
N ASP A 56 -3.03 -12.20 -1.76
CA ASP A 56 -3.34 -11.32 -0.64
C ASP A 56 -3.78 -9.92 -1.13
N LEU A 57 -3.11 -9.38 -2.16
CA LEU A 57 -3.50 -8.10 -2.73
C LEU A 57 -4.94 -8.14 -3.28
N ALA A 58 -5.29 -9.21 -4.00
CA ALA A 58 -6.63 -9.42 -4.55
C ALA A 58 -7.69 -9.62 -3.46
N LEU A 59 -7.32 -10.29 -2.37
CA LEU A 59 -8.22 -10.59 -1.26
C LEU A 59 -8.53 -9.35 -0.43
N TYR A 60 -7.49 -8.62 -0.01
CA TYR A 60 -7.64 -7.54 0.96
C TYR A 60 -7.86 -6.16 0.31
N GLU A 61 -7.29 -5.92 -0.88
CA GLU A 61 -7.40 -4.65 -1.59
C GLU A 61 -7.84 -4.86 -3.06
N PRO A 62 -9.06 -5.39 -3.29
CA PRO A 62 -9.51 -5.77 -4.63
C PRO A 62 -9.52 -4.59 -5.61
N THR A 63 -9.81 -3.36 -5.14
CA THR A 63 -9.78 -2.15 -5.97
C THR A 63 -8.36 -1.81 -6.44
N TYR A 64 -7.36 -1.92 -5.55
CA TYR A 64 -5.97 -1.73 -5.95
C TYR A 64 -5.47 -2.88 -6.81
N PHE A 65 -5.90 -4.12 -6.54
CA PHE A 65 -5.59 -5.24 -7.41
C PHE A 65 -6.14 -5.03 -8.82
N GLU A 66 -7.36 -4.54 -8.97
CA GLU A 66 -7.95 -4.26 -10.28
C GLU A 66 -7.14 -3.23 -11.07
N GLN A 67 -6.63 -2.20 -10.40
CA GLN A 67 -5.86 -1.13 -11.03
C GLN A 67 -4.41 -1.52 -11.32
N PHE A 68 -3.75 -2.19 -10.38
CA PHE A 68 -2.31 -2.42 -10.40
C PHE A 68 -1.92 -3.83 -10.87
N LYS A 69 -2.85 -4.79 -10.77
CA LYS A 69 -2.73 -6.22 -11.13
C LYS A 69 -1.64 -7.02 -10.40
N THR A 70 -0.59 -6.37 -9.91
CA THR A 70 0.59 -7.03 -9.34
C THR A 70 1.05 -6.35 -8.06
N PRO A 71 1.61 -7.11 -7.10
CA PRO A 71 2.28 -6.57 -5.92
C PRO A 71 3.45 -5.64 -6.25
N THR A 72 4.11 -5.83 -7.39
CA THR A 72 5.21 -4.98 -7.85
C THR A 72 4.73 -3.56 -8.13
N VAL A 73 3.65 -3.42 -8.90
CA VAL A 73 3.04 -2.11 -9.20
C VAL A 73 2.47 -1.48 -7.93
N HIS A 74 1.80 -2.28 -7.09
CA HIS A 74 1.33 -1.82 -5.79
C HIS A 74 2.47 -1.31 -4.89
N SER A 75 3.61 -2.01 -4.85
CA SER A 75 4.79 -1.59 -4.10
C SER A 75 5.30 -0.22 -4.54
N PHE A 76 5.30 0.02 -5.85
CA PHE A 76 5.70 1.31 -6.40
C PHE A 76 4.73 2.43 -6.02
N PHE A 77 3.43 2.14 -6.00
CA PHE A 77 2.42 3.05 -5.45
C PHE A 77 2.72 3.37 -3.98
N ILE A 78 2.95 2.37 -3.13
CA ILE A 78 3.25 2.54 -1.70
C ILE A 78 4.49 3.42 -1.48
N GLU A 79 5.57 3.18 -2.22
CA GLU A 79 6.81 3.97 -2.13
C GLU A 79 6.57 5.44 -2.52
N ARG A 80 5.76 5.69 -3.55
CA ARG A 80 5.42 7.07 -3.96
C ARG A 80 4.45 7.75 -2.99
N ALA A 81 3.49 7.01 -2.45
CA ALA A 81 2.58 7.50 -1.43
C ALA A 81 3.33 7.88 -0.16
N GLN A 82 4.29 7.04 0.28
CA GLN A 82 5.20 7.35 1.37
C GLN A 82 5.91 8.68 1.15
N GLN A 83 6.61 8.84 0.02
CA GLN A 83 7.35 10.06 -0.30
C GLN A 83 6.46 11.30 -0.34
N ALA A 84 5.23 11.16 -0.84
CA ALA A 84 4.29 12.27 -0.92
C ALA A 84 3.77 12.69 0.46
N ILE A 85 3.46 11.74 1.34
CA ILE A 85 3.00 11.99 2.71
C ILE A 85 4.14 12.58 3.56
N GLU A 86 5.35 12.03 3.46
CA GLU A 86 6.53 12.56 4.17
C GLU A 86 6.83 14.01 3.76
N ARG A 87 6.64 14.35 2.48
CA ARG A 87 6.82 15.72 1.96
C ARG A 87 5.87 16.74 2.58
N ILE A 88 4.69 16.32 3.03
CA ILE A 88 3.71 17.20 3.69
C ILE A 88 3.79 17.11 5.23
N GLY A 89 4.87 16.52 5.75
CA GLY A 89 5.17 16.46 7.19
C GLY A 89 4.50 15.30 7.93
N GLY A 90 4.08 14.25 7.21
CA GLY A 90 3.68 12.99 7.82
C GLY A 90 4.85 12.07 8.10
N GLU A 91 4.65 11.12 9.02
CA GLU A 91 5.57 10.03 9.27
C GLU A 91 4.92 8.73 8.80
N VAL A 92 5.62 7.99 7.93
CA VAL A 92 5.06 6.80 7.29
C VAL A 92 5.84 5.58 7.73
N THR A 93 5.13 4.56 8.22
CA THR A 93 5.69 3.23 8.41
C THR A 93 5.09 2.28 7.38
N ILE A 94 5.94 1.50 6.71
CA ILE A 94 5.48 0.43 5.82
C ILE A 94 5.44 -0.87 6.60
N ALA A 95 4.28 -1.52 6.63
CA ALA A 95 4.09 -2.85 7.20
C ALA A 95 3.83 -3.87 6.10
N TYR A 96 4.46 -5.04 6.19
CA TYR A 96 4.20 -6.13 5.24
C TYR A 96 2.98 -6.93 5.69
N MET A 97 2.09 -7.25 4.76
CA MET A 97 0.99 -8.16 5.05
C MET A 97 1.52 -9.59 5.16
N GLU A 98 1.29 -10.22 6.31
CA GLU A 98 1.51 -11.63 6.54
C GLU A 98 0.16 -12.30 6.81
N SER A 99 -0.54 -12.67 5.74
CA SER A 99 -1.96 -13.09 5.78
C SER A 99 -2.22 -14.23 6.77
N ALA A 100 -1.33 -15.22 6.86
CA ALA A 100 -1.47 -16.31 7.82
C ALA A 100 -1.52 -15.82 9.29
N TYR A 101 -0.66 -14.86 9.66
CA TYR A 101 -0.66 -14.28 11.01
C TYR A 101 -1.81 -13.32 11.23
N TYR A 102 -2.19 -12.57 10.21
CA TYR A 102 -3.34 -11.68 10.26
C TYR A 102 -4.66 -12.46 10.43
N GLU A 103 -4.87 -13.52 9.66
CA GLU A 103 -6.05 -14.39 9.76
C GLU A 103 -6.11 -15.13 11.11
N THR A 104 -4.96 -15.58 11.62
CA THR A 104 -4.89 -16.14 12.98
C THR A 104 -5.29 -15.10 14.03
N TRP A 105 -4.80 -13.87 13.89
CA TRP A 105 -5.15 -12.77 14.79
C TRP A 105 -6.64 -12.41 14.71
N LEU A 106 -7.23 -12.37 13.53
CA LEU A 106 -8.68 -12.20 13.36
C LEU A 106 -9.46 -13.31 14.06
N GLY A 107 -9.09 -14.58 13.83
CA GLY A 107 -9.77 -15.73 14.40
C GLY A 107 -9.69 -15.80 15.94
N VAL A 108 -8.55 -15.45 16.53
CA VAL A 108 -8.39 -15.41 18.00
C VAL A 108 -9.26 -14.32 18.63
N ASN A 109 -9.48 -13.22 17.93
CA ASN A 109 -10.25 -12.08 18.43
C ASN A 109 -11.72 -12.06 17.96
N ASP A 110 -12.16 -13.05 17.18
CA ASP A 110 -13.51 -13.13 16.59
C ASP A 110 -13.86 -11.86 15.77
N PHE A 111 -12.92 -11.42 14.92
CA PHE A 111 -13.06 -10.24 14.08
C PHE A 111 -13.26 -10.59 12.61
N ASP A 112 -14.12 -9.84 11.93
CA ASP A 112 -14.23 -9.83 10.47
C ASP A 112 -13.18 -8.87 9.86
N ASP A 113 -12.63 -9.19 8.67
CA ASP A 113 -11.65 -8.32 8.01
C ASP A 113 -12.20 -6.91 7.76
N SER A 114 -11.36 -5.90 8.02
CA SER A 114 -11.58 -4.54 7.54
C SER A 114 -10.25 -3.79 7.38
N PRO A 115 -10.20 -2.73 6.55
CA PRO A 115 -8.99 -1.92 6.40
C PRO A 115 -8.47 -1.37 7.74
N ASN A 116 -9.36 -0.94 8.63
CA ASN A 116 -8.99 -0.42 9.95
C ASN A 116 -8.36 -1.50 10.84
N LEU A 117 -8.86 -2.74 10.78
CA LEU A 117 -8.31 -3.86 11.54
C LEU A 117 -6.95 -4.31 11.01
N ARG A 118 -6.73 -4.26 9.68
CA ARG A 118 -5.40 -4.52 9.10
C ARG A 118 -4.37 -3.51 9.61
N ILE A 119 -4.74 -2.23 9.69
CA ILE A 119 -3.86 -1.19 10.24
C ILE A 119 -3.61 -1.40 11.74
N ALA A 120 -4.65 -1.77 12.50
CA ALA A 120 -4.50 -2.05 13.93
C ALA A 120 -3.58 -3.25 14.18
N TRP A 121 -3.73 -4.33 13.42
CA TRP A 121 -2.85 -5.49 13.44
C TRP A 121 -1.41 -5.09 13.08
N ALA A 122 -1.20 -4.37 11.98
CA ALA A 122 0.11 -3.91 11.56
C ALA A 122 0.80 -3.06 12.65
N ARG A 123 0.05 -2.17 13.29
CA ARG A 123 0.52 -1.35 14.43
C ARG A 123 0.94 -2.21 15.62
N GLN A 124 0.20 -3.30 15.90
CA GLN A 124 0.56 -4.24 16.97
C GLN A 124 1.84 -5.02 16.64
N GLN A 125 2.02 -5.48 15.40
CA GLN A 125 3.23 -6.18 14.96
C GLN A 125 4.47 -5.30 15.12
N LEU A 126 4.40 -4.04 14.67
CA LEU A 126 5.50 -3.09 14.76
C LEU A 126 5.93 -2.81 16.21
N ARG A 127 4.98 -2.73 17.15
CA ARG A 127 5.27 -2.58 18.59
C ARG A 127 5.94 -3.82 19.18
N GLY A 128 5.55 -5.02 18.74
CA GLY A 128 6.14 -6.28 19.18
C GLY A 128 7.60 -6.46 18.77
N LEU A 129 8.03 -5.80 17.68
CA LEU A 129 9.40 -5.82 17.16
C LEU A 129 10.35 -4.82 17.85
N SER A 130 9.82 -3.94 18.71
CA SER A 130 10.59 -2.86 19.35
C SER A 130 11.16 -3.24 20.73
N ASN A 131 11.11 -4.53 21.11
CA ASN A 131 11.66 -5.06 22.37
C ASN A 131 12.93 -5.89 22.14
#